data_AF-A0A378I6M7-F1
#
_entry.id   AF-A0A378I6M7-F1
#
_cell.length_a   1.000
_cell.length_b   1.000
_cell.length_c   1.000
_cell.angle_alpha   90.00
_cell.angle_beta   90.00
_cell.angle_gamma   90.00
#
_symmetry.space_group_name_H-M   'P 1'
#
loop_
_entity.id
_entity.type
_entity.pdbx_description
1 polymer ?
#
loop_
_entity_poly.entity_id
_entity_poly.type
_entity_poly.pdbx_seq_one_letter_code
_entity_poly.pdbx_strand_id
1 'polypeptide(L)'
;MRGRWKYLFAALLLINSLAFAQLPDNYQSLSAEEKQSLLWSEVTQSHKLDPLPKLTENSFKQLLITIKGFFNLKPSFDHEADELPQGRAKILHSNGSVGRITFLARNDHPFTGIYKTGAVGIARLSLAMPSSDTSFVPGMAVKFLIDNRPSVNIHAINSLEGQGADWNFFAMDFSNKIEHPSGKILRAIELIFEWTHDPANELGLWRLAAWNRDGQPAGIPIYPERIYFKPASNVQNLIAADSRDDFRSSLLLVSVGPLYELYGLYHGNEYHIGTIMLESELLASQYGDNYLFFQHQR
;
A
#
# COMPACT_ATOMS: atom_id res chain seq x y z
N MET A 1 25.26 62.06 -30.65
CA MET A 1 24.57 61.23 -31.65
C MET A 1 24.75 59.76 -31.29
N ARG A 2 23.63 59.02 -31.13
CA ARG A 2 23.45 57.53 -31.20
C ARG A 2 24.36 56.70 -30.27
N GLY A 3 23.90 55.99 -29.23
CA GLY A 3 22.62 55.31 -29.00
C GLY A 3 22.60 53.95 -29.71
N ARG A 4 22.72 52.84 -28.94
CA ARG A 4 22.32 51.43 -29.21
C ARG A 4 23.17 50.45 -28.38
N TRP A 5 22.71 49.36 -27.79
CA TRP A 5 21.37 48.82 -27.50
C TRP A 5 21.64 47.73 -26.45
N LYS A 6 20.97 47.77 -25.31
CA LYS A 6 21.03 46.73 -24.29
C LYS A 6 20.26 45.50 -24.79
N TYR A 7 20.90 44.35 -24.83
CA TYR A 7 20.21 43.05 -24.85
C TYR A 7 20.63 42.29 -23.60
N LEU A 8 19.88 42.46 -22.51
CA LEU A 8 19.84 41.48 -21.43
C LEU A 8 18.98 40.32 -21.94
N PHE A 9 19.59 39.16 -22.21
CA PHE A 9 18.86 37.90 -22.19
C PHE A 9 18.59 37.58 -20.71
N ALA A 10 17.38 37.91 -20.25
CA ALA A 10 16.86 37.31 -19.04
C ALA A 10 16.48 35.87 -19.39
N ALA A 11 17.39 34.93 -19.16
CA ALA A 11 17.04 33.52 -19.11
C ALA A 11 16.09 33.35 -17.91
N LEU A 12 14.81 33.17 -18.19
CA LEU A 12 13.84 32.74 -17.18
C LEU A 12 14.23 31.30 -16.81
N LEU A 13 15.04 31.15 -15.77
CA LEU A 13 15.21 29.88 -15.08
C LEU A 13 13.85 29.54 -14.48
N LEU A 14 13.06 28.75 -15.22
CA LEU A 14 12.03 27.91 -14.63
C LEU A 14 12.75 26.95 -13.71
N ILE A 15 12.89 27.36 -12.45
CA ILE A 15 13.15 26.46 -11.35
C ILE A 15 11.90 25.58 -11.32
N ASN A 16 11.97 24.42 -11.97
CA ASN A 16 11.13 23.30 -11.60
C ASN A 16 11.52 22.98 -10.16
N SER A 17 10.91 23.67 -9.21
CA SER A 17 10.79 23.15 -7.86
C SER A 17 10.13 21.80 -8.06
N LEU A 18 10.89 20.73 -7.87
CA LEU A 18 10.35 19.42 -7.54
C LEU A 18 9.46 19.68 -6.33
N ALA A 19 8.19 19.98 -6.57
CA ALA A 19 7.21 20.02 -5.52
C ALA A 19 7.24 18.62 -4.94
N PHE A 20 7.79 18.50 -3.72
CA PHE A 20 7.56 17.33 -2.90
C PHE A 20 6.04 17.20 -2.87
N ALA A 21 5.51 16.10 -3.40
CA ALA A 21 4.08 15.89 -3.40
C ALA A 21 3.58 16.10 -1.97
N GLN A 22 2.69 17.07 -1.83
CA GLN A 22 2.08 17.46 -0.58
C GLN A 22 0.60 17.59 -0.89
N LEU A 23 -0.17 16.63 -0.38
CA LEU A 23 -1.62 16.70 -0.43
C LEU A 23 -2.09 18.03 0.19
N PRO A 24 -3.20 18.61 -0.30
CA PRO A 24 -3.66 19.90 0.18
C PRO A 24 -3.99 19.86 1.67
N ASP A 25 -3.86 20.98 2.39
CA ASP A 25 -4.06 21.02 3.85
C ASP A 25 -5.46 20.55 4.28
N ASN A 26 -6.48 20.73 3.43
CA ASN A 26 -7.85 20.28 3.67
C ASN A 26 -8.10 18.83 3.21
N TYR A 27 -7.07 18.07 2.81
CA TYR A 27 -7.19 16.74 2.22
C TYR A 27 -8.11 15.81 3.01
N GLN A 28 -7.97 15.77 4.34
CA GLN A 28 -8.78 14.88 5.18
C GLN A 28 -10.27 15.25 5.17
N SER A 29 -10.62 16.50 4.86
CA SER A 29 -11.99 16.98 4.74
C SER A 29 -12.60 16.77 3.34
N LEU A 30 -11.88 16.16 2.41
CA LEU A 30 -12.40 15.86 1.08
C LEU A 30 -13.27 14.59 1.08
N SER A 31 -14.09 14.43 0.04
CA SER A 31 -14.75 13.16 -0.26
C SER A 31 -13.74 12.07 -0.60
N ALA A 32 -14.13 10.81 -0.44
CA ALA A 32 -13.32 9.65 -0.78
C ALA A 32 -12.88 9.64 -2.26
N GLU A 33 -13.77 10.07 -3.17
CA GLU A 33 -13.50 10.15 -4.61
C GLU A 33 -12.49 11.26 -4.95
N GLU A 34 -12.60 12.42 -4.32
CA GLU A 34 -11.63 13.51 -4.47
C GLU A 34 -10.25 13.09 -3.95
N LYS A 35 -10.20 12.42 -2.80
CA LYS A 35 -8.96 11.83 -2.27
C LYS A 35 -8.34 10.85 -3.23
N GLN A 36 -9.14 9.93 -3.79
CA GLN A 36 -8.67 8.92 -4.74
C GLN A 36 -8.09 9.59 -5.99
N SER A 37 -8.79 10.61 -6.49
CA SER A 37 -8.39 11.37 -7.66
C SER A 37 -7.07 12.11 -7.45
N LEU A 38 -6.86 12.73 -6.29
CA LEU A 38 -5.61 13.40 -5.94
C LEU A 38 -4.45 12.41 -5.83
N LEU A 39 -4.60 11.35 -5.04
CA LEU A 39 -3.57 10.31 -4.90
C LEU A 39 -3.22 9.68 -6.25
N TRP A 40 -4.23 9.40 -7.08
CA TRP A 40 -4.02 8.83 -8.40
C TRP A 40 -3.33 9.81 -9.36
N SER A 41 -3.66 11.10 -9.28
CA SER A 41 -2.97 12.15 -10.04
C SER A 41 -1.48 12.16 -9.74
N GLU A 42 -1.09 12.12 -8.45
CA GLU A 42 0.32 12.06 -8.05
C GLU A 42 1.03 10.80 -8.55
N VAL A 43 0.39 9.62 -8.43
CA VAL A 43 0.92 8.35 -8.97
C VAL A 43 1.14 8.44 -10.47
N THR A 44 0.12 8.88 -11.24
CA THR A 44 0.20 8.93 -12.70
C THR A 44 1.18 9.99 -13.20
N GLN A 45 1.25 11.15 -12.57
CA GLN A 45 2.20 12.19 -12.92
C GLN A 45 3.64 11.72 -12.65
N SER A 46 3.87 11.10 -11.49
CA SER A 46 5.17 10.56 -11.14
C SER A 46 5.58 9.40 -12.06
N HIS A 47 4.66 8.49 -12.41
CA HIS A 47 4.89 7.41 -13.36
C HIS A 47 5.27 7.93 -14.75
N LYS A 48 4.62 8.99 -15.24
CA LYS A 48 4.97 9.60 -16.54
C LYS A 48 6.40 10.13 -16.58
N LEU A 49 6.94 10.57 -15.44
CA LEU A 49 8.31 11.07 -15.33
C LEU A 49 9.33 9.94 -15.19
N ASP A 50 8.99 8.91 -14.42
CA ASP A 50 9.82 7.73 -14.19
C ASP A 50 8.92 6.49 -14.03
N PRO A 51 8.64 5.75 -15.13
CA PRO A 51 7.62 4.71 -15.15
C PRO A 51 8.02 3.42 -14.45
N LEU A 52 9.32 3.23 -14.20
CA LEU A 52 9.86 2.09 -13.47
C LEU A 52 11.05 2.54 -12.62
N PRO A 53 10.80 3.23 -11.49
CA PRO A 53 11.86 3.65 -10.58
C PRO A 53 12.79 2.50 -10.26
N LYS A 54 14.10 2.77 -10.22
CA LYS A 54 15.09 1.72 -9.90
C LYS A 54 14.75 1.06 -8.56
N LEU A 55 14.91 -0.25 -8.50
CA LEU A 55 14.82 -0.98 -7.25
C LEU A 55 15.83 -0.36 -6.28
N THR A 56 15.40 -0.16 -5.03
CA THR A 56 16.21 0.50 -4.02
C THR A 56 17.41 -0.39 -3.71
N GLU A 57 18.58 -0.01 -4.22
CA GLU A 57 19.84 -0.65 -3.87
C GLU A 57 20.28 -0.23 -2.45
N ASN A 58 20.95 -1.14 -1.75
CA ASN A 58 21.49 -0.92 -0.40
C ASN A 58 22.66 0.08 -0.43
N SER A 59 22.39 1.38 -0.58
CA SER A 59 23.41 2.41 -0.37
C SER A 59 23.67 2.63 1.14
N PHE A 60 24.89 3.01 1.52
CA PHE A 60 25.25 3.23 2.93
C PHE A 60 24.39 4.32 3.62
N LYS A 61 24.01 5.37 2.88
CA LYS A 61 23.08 6.41 3.38
C LYS A 61 21.67 5.87 3.57
N GLN A 62 21.20 5.04 2.64
CA GLN A 62 19.91 4.35 2.76
C GLN A 62 19.94 3.40 3.97
N LEU A 63 21.01 2.63 4.16
CA LEU A 63 21.20 1.73 5.30
C LEU A 63 21.08 2.46 6.65
N LEU A 64 21.66 3.65 6.79
CA LEU A 64 21.54 4.45 8.02
C LEU A 64 20.12 4.96 8.29
N ILE A 65 19.39 5.37 7.24
CA ILE A 65 17.97 5.77 7.34
C ILE A 65 17.11 4.56 7.69
N THR A 66 17.35 3.44 6.99
CA THR A 66 16.73 2.13 7.20
C THR A 66 16.90 1.68 8.64
N ILE A 67 18.13 1.68 9.18
CA ILE A 67 18.39 1.30 10.57
C ILE A 67 17.64 2.23 11.54
N LYS A 68 17.73 3.55 11.41
CA LYS A 68 17.06 4.49 12.34
C LYS A 68 15.54 4.35 12.33
N GLY A 69 14.93 4.23 11.15
CA GLY A 69 13.48 4.06 11.06
C GLY A 69 13.04 2.66 11.50
N PHE A 70 13.88 1.64 11.36
CA PHE A 70 13.58 0.26 11.75
C PHE A 70 13.50 0.14 13.28
N PHE A 71 14.32 0.88 14.00
CA PHE A 71 14.24 1.00 15.47
C PHE A 71 13.25 2.10 15.95
N ASN A 72 12.56 2.78 15.05
CA ASN A 72 11.51 3.76 15.38
C ASN A 72 10.27 3.59 14.48
N LEU A 73 9.50 2.55 14.79
CA LEU A 73 8.30 2.19 14.05
C LEU A 73 7.06 3.01 14.47
N LYS A 74 7.09 3.76 15.59
CA LYS A 74 5.92 4.54 16.07
C LYS A 74 5.22 5.38 14.99
N PRO A 75 5.92 6.14 14.13
CA PRO A 75 5.24 6.91 13.08
C PRO A 75 4.50 6.04 12.04
N SER A 76 4.86 4.77 11.87
CA SER A 76 4.10 3.85 11.01
C SER A 76 2.70 3.56 11.56
N PHE A 77 2.50 3.69 12.88
CA PHE A 77 1.24 3.43 13.58
C PHE A 77 0.49 4.70 13.97
N ASP A 78 1.20 5.78 14.30
CA ASP A 78 0.60 6.95 14.95
C ASP A 78 0.45 8.16 13.99
N HIS A 79 0.99 8.10 12.77
CA HIS A 79 0.85 9.17 11.77
C HIS A 79 -0.46 9.03 10.98
N GLU A 80 -1.46 9.86 11.26
CA GLU A 80 -2.74 9.86 10.52
C GLU A 80 -2.64 10.74 9.26
N ALA A 81 -2.03 10.21 8.20
CA ALA A 81 -1.95 10.85 6.89
C ALA A 81 -1.90 9.81 5.75
N ASP A 82 -2.09 10.28 4.52
CA ASP A 82 -1.95 9.45 3.31
C ASP A 82 -0.59 9.60 2.63
N GLU A 83 0.28 10.47 3.17
CA GLU A 83 1.67 10.64 2.79
C GLU A 83 2.62 10.36 3.97
N LEU A 84 3.86 9.99 3.65
CA LEU A 84 4.89 9.71 4.63
C LEU A 84 5.27 11.02 5.32
N PRO A 85 5.56 10.98 6.64
CA PRO A 85 6.05 12.16 7.32
C PRO A 85 7.40 12.56 6.73
N GLN A 86 7.64 13.87 6.64
CA GLN A 86 8.86 14.43 6.06
C GLN A 86 10.12 13.80 6.65
N GLY A 87 11.06 13.38 5.79
CA GLY A 87 12.32 12.78 6.21
C GLY A 87 12.26 11.29 6.57
N ARG A 88 11.08 10.64 6.44
CA ARG A 88 10.93 9.19 6.56
C ARG A 88 10.99 8.53 5.18
N ALA A 89 11.58 7.34 5.11
CA ALA A 89 11.60 6.50 3.93
C ALA A 89 11.04 5.12 4.25
N LYS A 90 10.52 4.42 3.24
CA LYS A 90 10.15 3.00 3.37
C LYS A 90 11.42 2.17 3.52
N ILE A 91 11.39 1.26 4.48
CA ILE A 91 12.53 0.42 4.88
C ILE A 91 12.40 -0.94 4.22
N LEU A 92 11.24 -1.53 4.40
CA LEU A 92 10.75 -2.69 3.67
C LEU A 92 9.68 -2.20 2.70
N HIS A 93 9.35 -3.01 1.70
CA HIS A 93 8.33 -2.66 0.72
C HIS A 93 8.65 -1.35 -0.03
N SER A 94 9.94 -1.07 -0.28
CA SER A 94 10.40 0.19 -0.87
C SER A 94 9.88 0.40 -2.29
N ASN A 95 9.78 -0.68 -3.08
CA ASN A 95 9.31 -0.63 -4.46
C ASN A 95 7.98 -1.38 -4.65
N GLY A 96 7.07 -0.80 -5.42
CA GLY A 96 5.76 -1.40 -5.71
C GLY A 96 5.03 -0.72 -6.85
N SER A 97 3.85 -1.25 -7.17
CA SER A 97 2.89 -0.66 -8.11
C SER A 97 1.59 -0.31 -7.40
N VAL A 98 0.98 0.81 -7.76
CA VAL A 98 -0.25 1.33 -7.17
C VAL A 98 -1.37 1.30 -8.20
N GLY A 99 -2.57 0.91 -7.79
CA GLY A 99 -3.78 0.98 -8.60
C GLY A 99 -4.96 1.53 -7.81
N ARG A 100 -5.91 2.15 -8.51
CA ARG A 100 -7.22 2.50 -7.94
C ARG A 100 -8.04 1.24 -7.75
N ILE A 101 -8.75 1.18 -6.63
CA ILE A 101 -9.63 0.06 -6.32
C ILE A 101 -11.01 0.53 -5.86
N THR A 102 -11.98 -0.36 -6.04
CA THR A 102 -13.28 -0.31 -5.37
C THR A 102 -13.50 -1.61 -4.61
N PHE A 103 -13.87 -1.51 -3.34
CA PHE A 103 -14.32 -2.67 -2.57
C PHE A 103 -15.83 -2.81 -2.66
N LEU A 104 -16.26 -3.89 -3.32
CA LEU A 104 -17.66 -4.28 -3.44
C LEU A 104 -18.01 -5.22 -2.29
N ALA A 105 -18.58 -4.67 -1.23
CA ALA A 105 -19.06 -5.43 -0.08
C ALA A 105 -20.27 -6.30 -0.44
N ARG A 106 -20.38 -7.43 0.23
CA ARG A 106 -21.57 -8.28 0.25
C ARG A 106 -22.36 -8.03 1.53
N ASN A 107 -23.54 -8.64 1.62
CA ASN A 107 -24.45 -8.47 2.75
C ASN A 107 -24.57 -9.72 3.63
N ASP A 108 -23.93 -10.83 3.25
CA ASP A 108 -24.01 -12.15 3.88
C ASP A 108 -22.90 -12.37 4.93
N HIS A 109 -22.69 -11.40 5.82
CA HIS A 109 -21.75 -11.49 6.93
C HIS A 109 -22.14 -10.54 8.09
N PRO A 110 -21.62 -10.77 9.32
CA PRO A 110 -22.01 -9.97 10.49
C PRO A 110 -21.25 -8.63 10.64
N PHE A 111 -20.21 -8.41 9.83
CA PHE A 111 -19.30 -7.26 10.01
C PHE A 111 -19.95 -5.91 9.68
N THR A 112 -19.47 -4.86 10.35
CA THR A 112 -19.97 -3.47 10.20
C THR A 112 -19.00 -2.58 9.41
N GLY A 113 -19.37 -1.31 9.22
CA GLY A 113 -18.50 -0.31 8.61
C GLY A 113 -18.19 -0.59 7.14
N ILE A 114 -16.94 -0.36 6.73
CA ILE A 114 -16.46 -0.58 5.37
C ILE A 114 -16.70 -2.01 4.92
N TYR A 115 -16.59 -3.00 5.82
CA TYR A 115 -16.89 -4.40 5.49
C TYR A 115 -18.29 -4.54 4.89
N LYS A 116 -19.26 -3.74 5.36
CA LYS A 116 -20.66 -3.75 4.90
C LYS A 116 -20.95 -2.73 3.79
N THR A 117 -20.36 -1.54 3.85
CA THR A 117 -20.69 -0.46 2.91
C THR A 117 -19.88 -0.48 1.62
N GLY A 118 -18.78 -1.25 1.59
CA GLY A 118 -17.74 -1.07 0.60
C GLY A 118 -17.02 0.26 0.79
N ALA A 119 -16.07 0.56 -0.10
CA ALA A 119 -15.39 1.86 -0.19
C ALA A 119 -14.59 1.96 -1.50
N VAL A 120 -14.30 3.18 -1.96
CA VAL A 120 -13.22 3.40 -2.94
C VAL A 120 -11.89 3.49 -2.23
N GLY A 121 -10.81 3.26 -2.97
CA GLY A 121 -9.47 3.24 -2.38
C GLY A 121 -8.34 3.17 -3.38
N ILE A 122 -7.15 2.90 -2.85
CA ILE A 122 -5.99 2.50 -3.65
C ILE A 122 -5.35 1.26 -3.02
N ALA A 123 -4.80 0.39 -3.86
CA ALA A 123 -3.99 -0.74 -3.43
C ALA A 123 -2.56 -0.55 -3.91
N ARG A 124 -1.58 -0.90 -3.07
CA ARG A 124 -0.17 -0.94 -3.41
C ARG A 124 0.35 -2.36 -3.26
N LEU A 125 0.79 -2.94 -4.36
CA LEU A 125 1.38 -4.27 -4.45
C LEU A 125 2.91 -4.11 -4.49
N SER A 126 3.62 -4.76 -3.56
CA SER A 126 5.05 -4.55 -3.36
C SER A 126 5.74 -5.81 -2.88
N LEU A 127 7.06 -5.86 -2.98
CA LEU A 127 7.87 -6.91 -2.35
C LEU A 127 8.52 -6.40 -1.09
N ALA A 128 8.58 -7.21 -0.03
CA ALA A 128 9.20 -6.81 1.24
C ALA A 128 10.66 -6.37 1.07
N MET A 129 11.40 -7.09 0.21
CA MET A 129 12.78 -6.85 -0.21
C MET A 129 12.92 -7.16 -1.71
N PRO A 130 13.99 -6.71 -2.39
CA PRO A 130 14.28 -7.14 -3.75
C PRO A 130 14.30 -8.67 -3.88
N SER A 131 13.74 -9.20 -4.97
CA SER A 131 13.67 -10.63 -5.21
C SER A 131 15.04 -11.26 -5.47
N SER A 132 15.15 -12.55 -5.20
CA SER A 132 16.29 -13.40 -5.56
C SER A 132 15.81 -14.79 -5.99
N ASP A 133 16.72 -15.63 -6.46
CA ASP A 133 16.40 -17.00 -6.89
C ASP A 133 15.76 -17.86 -5.79
N THR A 134 15.95 -17.47 -4.52
CA THR A 134 15.47 -18.22 -3.35
C THR A 134 14.53 -17.41 -2.47
N SER A 135 14.19 -16.17 -2.83
CA SER A 135 13.36 -15.30 -2.00
C SER A 135 12.46 -14.40 -2.83
N PHE A 136 11.17 -14.56 -2.63
CA PHE A 136 10.13 -13.70 -3.16
C PHE A 136 9.09 -13.49 -2.06
N VAL A 137 8.89 -12.24 -1.61
CA VAL A 137 8.00 -11.93 -0.47
C VAL A 137 6.98 -10.87 -0.89
N PRO A 138 5.88 -11.27 -1.54
CA PRO A 138 4.79 -10.36 -1.90
C PRO A 138 4.05 -9.81 -0.70
N GLY A 139 3.58 -8.57 -0.84
CA GLY A 139 2.70 -7.94 0.10
C GLY A 139 1.82 -6.88 -0.53
N MET A 140 0.67 -6.66 0.08
CA MET A 140 -0.30 -5.68 -0.35
C MET A 140 -0.67 -4.75 0.80
N ALA A 141 -0.73 -3.45 0.52
CA ALA A 141 -1.41 -2.49 1.37
C ALA A 141 -2.64 -1.96 0.64
N VAL A 142 -3.78 -1.93 1.31
CA VAL A 142 -5.03 -1.33 0.80
C VAL A 142 -5.38 -0.14 1.67
N LYS A 143 -5.67 0.99 1.03
CA LYS A 143 -6.15 2.21 1.67
C LYS A 143 -7.59 2.43 1.23
N PHE A 144 -8.51 2.34 2.18
CA PHE A 144 -9.90 2.72 1.98
C PHE A 144 -10.07 4.18 2.33
N LEU A 145 -10.58 4.94 1.35
CA LEU A 145 -10.79 6.36 1.46
C LEU A 145 -12.21 6.60 1.95
N ILE A 146 -12.36 7.54 2.88
CA ILE A 146 -13.63 7.81 3.53
C ILE A 146 -13.93 9.31 3.48
N ASP A 147 -15.19 9.65 3.26
CA ASP A 147 -15.64 11.05 3.20
C ASP A 147 -15.31 11.80 4.50
N ASN A 148 -14.77 13.01 4.36
CA ASN A 148 -14.60 14.00 5.43
C ASN A 148 -13.80 13.51 6.66
N ARG A 149 -12.93 12.50 6.51
CA ARG A 149 -12.10 11.96 7.60
C ARG A 149 -10.81 11.25 7.14
N PRO A 150 -9.89 10.93 8.05
CA PRO A 150 -8.75 10.06 7.76
C PRO A 150 -9.12 8.72 7.13
N SER A 151 -8.35 8.32 6.12
CA SER A 151 -8.41 7.02 5.47
C SER A 151 -8.06 5.89 6.44
N VAL A 152 -8.55 4.68 6.18
CA VAL A 152 -8.19 3.48 6.96
C VAL A 152 -7.47 2.48 6.07
N ASN A 153 -6.44 1.83 6.60
CA ASN A 153 -5.57 0.98 5.80
C ASN A 153 -5.50 -0.44 6.36
N ILE A 154 -5.21 -1.39 5.48
CA ILE A 154 -4.86 -2.76 5.83
C ILE A 154 -3.55 -3.10 5.14
N HIS A 155 -2.67 -3.81 5.84
CA HIS A 155 -1.52 -4.48 5.25
C HIS A 155 -1.72 -5.98 5.36
N ALA A 156 -1.36 -6.69 4.31
CA ALA A 156 -1.51 -8.13 4.24
C ALA A 156 -0.33 -8.75 3.48
N ILE A 157 0.20 -9.83 4.04
CA ILE A 157 1.23 -10.68 3.42
C ILE A 157 0.85 -12.14 3.63
N ASN A 158 1.49 -13.06 2.92
CA ASN A 158 1.32 -14.49 3.19
C ASN A 158 2.18 -14.96 4.38
N SER A 159 3.46 -14.60 4.36
CA SER A 159 4.47 -15.04 5.31
C SER A 159 5.68 -14.10 5.31
N LEU A 160 6.40 -14.00 6.43
CA LEU A 160 7.72 -13.33 6.48
C LEU A 160 8.80 -14.09 5.73
N GLU A 161 8.66 -15.41 5.59
CA GLU A 161 9.61 -16.28 4.85
C GLU A 161 9.41 -16.15 3.33
N GLY A 162 8.26 -15.62 2.89
CA GLY A 162 7.88 -15.51 1.49
C GLY A 162 7.40 -16.83 0.88
N GLN A 163 7.54 -16.92 -0.44
CA GLN A 163 7.09 -18.04 -1.27
C GLN A 163 8.24 -18.67 -2.08
N GLY A 164 9.47 -18.58 -1.57
CA GLY A 164 10.65 -19.22 -2.14
C GLY A 164 10.95 -18.75 -3.57
N ALA A 165 11.03 -19.71 -4.50
CA ALA A 165 11.39 -19.49 -5.90
C ALA A 165 10.18 -19.24 -6.82
N ASP A 166 8.95 -19.21 -6.27
CA ASP A 166 7.74 -18.88 -7.02
C ASP A 166 7.61 -17.36 -7.14
N TRP A 167 7.75 -16.83 -8.36
CA TRP A 167 7.68 -15.39 -8.65
C TRP A 167 6.28 -14.93 -9.08
N ASN A 168 5.28 -15.80 -9.02
CA ASN A 168 3.90 -15.41 -9.23
C ASN A 168 3.39 -14.63 -8.00
N PHE A 169 3.22 -13.31 -8.16
CA PHE A 169 2.73 -12.42 -7.10
C PHE A 169 1.39 -12.88 -6.50
N PHE A 170 0.56 -13.56 -7.29
CA PHE A 170 -0.78 -14.00 -6.93
C PHE A 170 -0.84 -15.50 -6.58
N ALA A 171 0.29 -16.13 -6.22
CA ALA A 171 0.35 -17.55 -5.88
C ALA A 171 -0.32 -17.89 -4.54
N MET A 172 -0.32 -16.95 -3.60
CA MET A 172 -0.69 -17.20 -2.20
C MET A 172 -1.74 -16.21 -1.69
N ASP A 173 -2.58 -16.67 -0.77
CA ASP A 173 -3.49 -15.80 -0.03
C ASP A 173 -2.71 -14.86 0.90
N PHE A 174 -3.14 -13.61 1.01
CA PHE A 174 -2.60 -12.66 1.99
C PHE A 174 -3.52 -12.51 3.19
N SER A 175 -2.94 -12.21 4.35
CA SER A 175 -3.66 -12.05 5.61
C SER A 175 -3.05 -10.94 6.47
N ASN A 176 -3.88 -10.32 7.30
CA ASN A 176 -3.44 -9.36 8.34
C ASN A 176 -2.72 -10.04 9.50
N LYS A 177 -2.93 -11.36 9.64
CA LYS A 177 -2.35 -12.22 10.66
C LYS A 177 -1.57 -13.36 10.01
N ILE A 178 -0.33 -13.58 10.40
CA ILE A 178 0.54 -14.60 9.82
C ILE A 178 1.21 -15.46 10.89
N GLU A 179 1.80 -16.57 10.47
CA GLU A 179 2.58 -17.41 11.38
C GLU A 179 3.87 -16.71 11.80
N HIS A 180 4.34 -17.05 13.00
CA HIS A 180 5.65 -16.60 13.46
C HIS A 180 6.74 -17.20 12.54
N PRO A 181 7.77 -16.43 12.18
CA PRO A 181 8.88 -16.90 11.38
C PRO A 181 9.68 -17.96 12.13
N SER A 182 10.24 -18.90 11.37
CA SER A 182 11.06 -19.99 11.92
C SER A 182 12.55 -19.61 11.98
N GLY A 183 12.99 -18.74 11.06
CA GLY A 183 14.37 -18.28 10.97
C GLY A 183 14.77 -17.31 12.08
N LYS A 184 15.97 -17.48 12.66
CA LYS A 184 16.49 -16.64 13.75
C LYS A 184 16.57 -15.14 13.39
N ILE A 185 16.92 -14.81 12.14
CA ILE A 185 17.03 -13.42 11.67
C ILE A 185 15.64 -12.79 11.60
N LEU A 186 14.68 -13.47 10.99
CA LEU A 186 13.30 -12.99 10.87
C LEU A 186 12.63 -12.89 12.25
N ARG A 187 12.91 -13.82 13.17
CA ARG A 187 12.44 -13.70 14.56
C ARG A 187 13.02 -12.47 15.27
N ALA A 188 14.27 -12.10 15.01
CA ALA A 188 14.84 -10.87 15.54
C ALA A 188 14.17 -9.60 14.97
N ILE A 189 13.80 -9.62 13.68
CA ILE A 189 13.02 -8.56 13.03
C ILE A 189 11.63 -8.46 13.68
N GLU A 190 10.96 -9.59 13.88
CA GLU A 190 9.65 -9.64 14.52
C GLU A 190 9.67 -9.08 15.94
N LEU A 191 10.69 -9.40 16.75
CA LEU A 191 10.85 -8.84 18.10
C LEU A 191 10.96 -7.31 18.11
N ILE A 192 11.54 -6.70 17.07
CA ILE A 192 11.61 -5.24 16.94
C ILE A 192 10.23 -4.65 16.65
N PHE A 193 9.42 -5.34 15.84
CA PHE A 193 8.02 -4.98 15.62
C PHE A 193 7.19 -5.16 16.89
N GLU A 194 7.38 -6.26 17.64
CA GLU A 194 6.67 -6.58 18.88
C GLU A 194 6.82 -5.43 19.91
N TRP A 195 8.00 -4.80 19.95
CA TRP A 195 8.23 -3.67 20.85
C TRP A 195 7.39 -2.42 20.54
N THR A 196 6.91 -2.27 19.30
CA THR A 196 6.02 -1.16 18.90
C THR A 196 4.55 -1.57 18.89
N HIS A 197 4.27 -2.83 18.59
CA HIS A 197 2.94 -3.40 18.44
C HIS A 197 2.97 -4.92 18.71
N ASP A 198 2.18 -5.39 19.67
CA ASP A 198 2.18 -6.78 20.16
C ASP A 198 0.77 -7.40 20.01
N PRO A 199 0.61 -8.56 19.34
CA PRO A 199 1.66 -9.33 18.68
C PRO A 199 2.03 -8.77 17.29
N ALA A 200 3.32 -8.83 16.93
CA ALA A 200 3.83 -8.23 15.69
C ALA A 200 3.28 -8.86 14.40
N ASN A 201 2.88 -10.13 14.48
CA ASN A 201 2.37 -10.92 13.37
C ASN A 201 0.85 -10.76 13.17
N GLU A 202 0.22 -9.78 13.82
CA GLU A 202 -1.20 -9.47 13.68
C GLU A 202 -1.43 -7.97 13.61
N LEU A 203 -2.14 -7.50 12.59
CA LEU A 203 -2.57 -6.10 12.49
C LEU A 203 -4.06 -5.95 12.76
N GLY A 204 -4.42 -4.87 13.46
CA GLY A 204 -5.78 -4.57 13.84
C GLY A 204 -6.74 -4.41 12.63
N LEU A 205 -7.98 -4.86 12.83
CA LEU A 205 -9.03 -4.87 11.80
C LEU A 205 -10.24 -4.00 12.15
N TRP A 206 -10.28 -3.47 13.38
CA TRP A 206 -11.46 -2.83 13.95
C TRP A 206 -11.77 -1.47 13.32
N ARG A 207 -10.77 -0.71 12.83
CA ARG A 207 -11.03 0.63 12.25
C ARG A 207 -11.86 0.56 10.97
N LEU A 208 -11.77 -0.55 10.23
CA LEU A 208 -12.64 -0.78 9.07
C LEU A 208 -14.09 -1.01 9.48
N ALA A 209 -14.32 -1.61 10.65
CA ALA A 209 -15.66 -1.85 11.16
C ALA A 209 -16.27 -0.63 11.86
N ALA A 210 -15.47 0.38 12.21
CA ALA A 210 -15.90 1.55 12.95
C ALA A 210 -16.60 2.61 12.09
N TRP A 211 -16.31 2.66 10.79
CA TRP A 211 -16.72 3.75 9.91
C TRP A 211 -17.35 3.22 8.62
N ASN A 212 -18.41 3.88 8.18
CA ASN A 212 -18.99 3.68 6.85
C ASN A 212 -18.25 4.56 5.82
N ARG A 213 -18.41 4.24 4.53
CA ARG A 213 -17.77 5.00 3.42
C ARG A 213 -18.10 6.50 3.37
N ASP A 214 -19.25 6.88 3.91
CA ASP A 214 -19.75 8.27 3.99
C ASP A 214 -19.22 9.04 5.22
N GLY A 215 -18.30 8.42 5.96
CA GLY A 215 -17.68 8.99 7.16
C GLY A 215 -18.51 8.87 8.43
N GLN A 216 -19.72 8.32 8.37
CA GLN A 216 -20.55 8.13 9.56
C GLN A 216 -20.06 6.94 10.42
N PRO A 217 -20.21 7.00 11.76
CA PRO A 217 -19.95 5.85 12.62
C PRO A 217 -20.87 4.68 12.25
N ALA A 218 -20.32 3.46 12.24
CA ALA A 218 -21.06 2.24 11.92
C ALA A 218 -21.80 1.62 13.13
N GLY A 219 -21.82 2.31 14.28
CA GLY A 219 -22.33 1.78 15.54
C GLY A 219 -21.26 0.99 16.31
N ILE A 220 -21.67 -0.10 16.96
CA ILE A 220 -20.75 -1.00 17.69
C ILE A 220 -19.97 -1.83 16.65
N PRO A 221 -18.63 -1.72 16.57
CA PRO A 221 -17.85 -2.43 15.56
C PRO A 221 -17.96 -3.95 15.70
N ILE A 222 -18.32 -4.63 14.62
CA ILE A 222 -18.19 -6.09 14.46
C ILE A 222 -17.20 -6.32 13.32
N TYR A 223 -16.10 -7.01 13.60
CA TYR A 223 -15.00 -7.22 12.66
C TYR A 223 -14.47 -8.66 12.75
N PRO A 224 -13.88 -9.18 11.66
CA PRO A 224 -13.29 -10.50 11.68
C PRO A 224 -12.04 -10.55 12.57
N GLU A 225 -11.74 -11.73 13.10
CA GLU A 225 -10.51 -12.05 13.85
C GLU A 225 -9.30 -12.14 12.91
N ARG A 226 -9.54 -12.52 11.66
CA ARG A 226 -8.53 -12.63 10.61
C ARG A 226 -9.20 -12.44 9.26
N ILE A 227 -8.51 -11.80 8.32
CA ILE A 227 -8.97 -11.70 6.93
C ILE A 227 -8.05 -12.46 5.98
N TYR A 228 -8.61 -12.85 4.84
CA TYR A 228 -7.89 -13.45 3.74
C TYR A 228 -8.22 -12.71 2.45
N PHE A 229 -7.19 -12.18 1.79
CA PHE A 229 -7.28 -11.74 0.41
C PHE A 229 -6.87 -12.93 -0.46
N LYS A 230 -7.88 -13.59 -1.05
CA LYS A 230 -7.69 -14.72 -1.96
C LYS A 230 -7.59 -14.17 -3.39
N PRO A 231 -6.49 -14.37 -4.13
CA PRO A 231 -6.35 -13.83 -5.47
C PRO A 231 -7.52 -14.25 -6.36
N ALA A 232 -8.08 -13.32 -7.13
CA ALA A 232 -9.18 -13.64 -8.03
C ALA A 232 -8.73 -14.60 -9.15
N SER A 233 -9.65 -15.44 -9.63
CA SER A 233 -9.32 -16.53 -10.59
C SER A 233 -8.63 -16.05 -11.88
N ASN A 234 -8.93 -14.82 -12.32
CA ASN A 234 -8.35 -14.17 -13.50
C ASN A 234 -6.89 -13.74 -13.32
N VAL A 235 -6.38 -13.60 -12.09
CA VAL A 235 -4.99 -13.16 -11.84
C VAL A 235 -4.07 -14.29 -11.37
N GLN A 236 -4.62 -15.40 -10.85
CA GLN A 236 -3.86 -16.50 -10.26
C GLN A 236 -2.81 -17.12 -11.19
N ASN A 237 -3.08 -17.22 -12.49
CA ASN A 237 -2.18 -17.86 -13.47
C ASN A 237 -1.56 -16.87 -14.46
N LEU A 238 -1.66 -15.57 -14.17
CA LEU A 238 -1.25 -14.52 -15.09
C LEU A 238 0.27 -14.36 -15.16
N ILE A 239 0.95 -14.58 -14.03
CA ILE A 239 2.40 -14.46 -13.89
C ILE A 239 2.96 -15.87 -13.72
N ALA A 240 3.91 -16.25 -14.56
CA ALA A 240 4.55 -17.56 -14.47
C ALA A 240 5.40 -17.66 -13.19
N ALA A 241 5.35 -18.80 -12.51
CA ALA A 241 6.09 -19.03 -11.27
C ALA A 241 7.63 -18.95 -11.46
N ASP A 242 8.11 -19.25 -12.67
CA ASP A 242 9.51 -19.16 -13.07
C ASP A 242 9.90 -17.81 -13.72
N SER A 243 9.00 -16.81 -13.70
CA SER A 243 9.31 -15.45 -14.14
C SER A 243 10.53 -14.90 -13.41
N ARG A 244 11.38 -14.16 -14.11
CA ARG A 244 12.52 -13.42 -13.53
C ARG A 244 12.52 -11.95 -13.90
N ASP A 245 11.40 -11.47 -14.42
CA ASP A 245 11.20 -10.06 -14.73
C ASP A 245 11.04 -9.24 -13.45
N ASP A 246 11.24 -7.92 -13.55
CA ASP A 246 10.80 -7.03 -12.48
C ASP A 246 9.29 -7.23 -12.27
N PHE A 247 8.90 -7.63 -11.06
CA PHE A 247 7.52 -7.96 -10.73
C PHE A 247 6.54 -6.84 -11.10
N ARG A 248 6.98 -5.57 -11.07
CA ARG A 248 6.14 -4.42 -11.43
C ARG A 248 5.80 -4.40 -12.92
N SER A 249 6.69 -4.92 -13.76
CA SER A 249 6.41 -5.13 -15.19
C SER A 249 5.40 -6.26 -15.37
N SER A 250 5.52 -7.34 -14.60
CA SER A 250 4.53 -8.44 -14.61
C SER A 250 3.15 -7.98 -14.13
N LEU A 251 3.08 -7.05 -13.16
CA LEU A 251 1.82 -6.47 -12.68
C LEU A 251 1.08 -5.64 -13.74
N LEU A 252 1.74 -5.16 -14.80
CA LEU A 252 1.07 -4.48 -15.90
C LEU A 252 0.17 -5.42 -16.73
N LEU A 253 0.36 -6.73 -16.62
CA LEU A 253 -0.51 -7.72 -17.27
C LEU A 253 -1.91 -7.76 -16.63
N VAL A 254 -2.05 -7.27 -15.39
CA VAL A 254 -3.30 -7.33 -14.64
C VAL A 254 -4.30 -6.35 -15.23
N SER A 255 -5.39 -6.90 -15.78
CA SER A 255 -6.49 -6.10 -16.31
C SER A 255 -7.40 -5.57 -15.20
N VAL A 256 -8.12 -4.48 -15.47
CA VAL A 256 -9.21 -4.01 -14.62
C VAL A 256 -10.24 -5.12 -14.39
N GLY A 257 -10.82 -5.16 -13.19
CA GLY A 257 -11.71 -6.25 -12.76
C GLY A 257 -11.35 -6.80 -11.38
N PRO A 258 -11.87 -7.98 -11.01
CA PRO A 258 -11.57 -8.60 -9.71
C PRO A 258 -10.07 -8.81 -9.53
N LEU A 259 -9.53 -8.36 -8.40
CA LEU A 259 -8.13 -8.52 -8.01
C LEU A 259 -8.00 -9.53 -6.86
N TYR A 260 -8.82 -9.37 -5.83
CA TYR A 260 -8.88 -10.28 -4.68
C TYR A 260 -10.32 -10.45 -4.19
N GLU A 261 -10.66 -11.65 -3.74
CA GLU A 261 -11.83 -11.92 -2.92
C GLU A 261 -11.45 -11.79 -1.44
N LEU A 262 -12.20 -10.99 -0.69
CA LEU A 262 -11.97 -10.75 0.73
C LEU A 262 -12.85 -11.68 1.57
N TYR A 263 -12.21 -12.51 2.39
CA TYR A 263 -12.87 -13.37 3.37
C TYR A 263 -12.49 -12.95 4.79
N GLY A 264 -13.35 -13.26 5.76
CA GLY A 264 -13.10 -13.03 7.18
C GLY A 264 -13.46 -14.23 8.04
N LEU A 265 -12.55 -14.61 8.95
CA LEU A 265 -12.78 -15.60 9.99
C LEU A 265 -13.40 -14.90 11.21
N TYR A 266 -14.53 -15.43 11.69
CA TYR A 266 -15.19 -14.92 12.89
C TYR A 266 -15.94 -16.04 13.60
N HIS A 267 -15.61 -16.27 14.88
CA HIS A 267 -16.18 -17.33 15.70
C HIS A 267 -16.17 -18.70 15.00
N GLY A 268 -15.03 -19.04 14.38
CA GLY A 268 -14.81 -20.31 13.67
C GLY A 268 -15.50 -20.45 12.30
N ASN A 269 -16.21 -19.41 11.83
CA ASN A 269 -16.84 -19.40 10.51
C ASN A 269 -16.10 -18.47 9.56
N GLU A 270 -15.87 -18.91 8.32
CA GLU A 270 -15.34 -18.07 7.25
C GLU A 270 -16.51 -17.43 6.47
N TYR A 271 -16.48 -16.11 6.32
CA TYR A 271 -17.47 -15.33 5.59
C TYR A 271 -16.84 -14.70 4.36
N HIS A 272 -17.52 -14.78 3.21
CA HIS A 272 -17.15 -13.99 2.03
C HIS A 272 -17.63 -12.55 2.23
N ILE A 273 -16.69 -11.63 2.46
CA ILE A 273 -17.01 -10.23 2.76
C ILE A 273 -17.27 -9.44 1.47
N GLY A 274 -16.52 -9.73 0.41
CA GLY A 274 -16.70 -9.06 -0.87
C GLY A 274 -15.50 -9.15 -1.78
N THR A 275 -15.44 -8.25 -2.76
CA THR A 275 -14.44 -8.30 -3.84
C THR A 275 -13.72 -6.96 -3.95
N ILE A 276 -12.39 -7.00 -4.00
CA ILE A 276 -11.55 -5.86 -4.37
C ILE A 276 -11.46 -5.82 -5.89
N MET A 277 -12.08 -4.81 -6.49
CA MET A 277 -12.04 -4.52 -7.91
C MET A 277 -10.91 -3.54 -8.22
N LEU A 278 -10.08 -3.85 -9.21
CA LEU A 278 -9.09 -2.96 -9.78
C LEU A 278 -9.74 -2.08 -10.86
N GLU A 279 -9.56 -0.76 -10.74
CA GLU A 279 -10.21 0.28 -11.57
C GLU A 279 -9.20 1.06 -12.44
N SER A 280 -7.94 0.61 -12.47
CA SER A 280 -6.85 1.18 -13.26
C SER A 280 -5.74 0.17 -13.50
N GLU A 281 -4.80 0.49 -14.39
CA GLU A 281 -3.50 -0.21 -14.41
C GLU A 281 -2.78 -0.08 -13.06
N LEU A 282 -1.90 -1.05 -12.77
CA LEU A 282 -0.98 -1.02 -11.63
C LEU A 282 0.33 -0.33 -12.04
N LEU A 283 0.54 0.90 -11.57
CA LEU A 283 1.66 1.73 -11.98
C LEU A 283 2.75 1.82 -10.91
N ALA A 284 3.99 1.55 -11.30
CA ALA A 284 5.16 1.89 -10.49
C ALA A 284 5.43 3.41 -10.56
N SER A 285 5.77 4.06 -9.45
CA SER A 285 6.03 5.51 -9.45
C SER A 285 6.89 5.94 -8.26
N GLN A 286 7.63 7.04 -8.43
CA GLN A 286 8.39 7.65 -7.34
C GLN A 286 7.46 8.12 -6.20
N TYR A 287 6.23 8.57 -6.53
CA TYR A 287 5.21 8.90 -5.54
C TYR A 287 4.83 7.68 -4.68
N GLY A 288 4.48 6.56 -5.33
CA GLY A 288 4.13 5.31 -4.64
C GLY A 288 5.24 4.78 -3.72
N ASP A 289 6.50 4.92 -4.15
CA ASP A 289 7.66 4.41 -3.43
C ASP A 289 8.12 5.34 -2.30
N ASN A 290 8.12 6.65 -2.50
CA ASN A 290 8.74 7.59 -1.56
C ASN A 290 7.79 8.47 -0.75
N TYR A 291 6.52 8.61 -1.17
CA TYR A 291 5.59 9.58 -0.57
C TYR A 291 4.33 8.90 -0.08
N LEU A 292 3.68 8.08 -0.90
CA LEU A 292 2.43 7.44 -0.53
C LEU A 292 2.58 6.60 0.75
N PHE A 293 1.65 6.75 1.69
CA PHE A 293 1.73 6.12 3.01
C PHE A 293 0.48 5.33 3.37
N PHE A 294 0.69 4.19 4.02
CA PHE A 294 -0.35 3.33 4.55
C PHE A 294 -0.06 3.13 6.04
N GLN A 295 -0.80 3.83 6.90
CA GLN A 295 -0.71 3.71 8.35
C GLN A 295 -1.06 2.29 8.79
N HIS A 296 -0.23 1.69 9.63
CA HIS A 296 -0.52 0.41 10.29
C HIS A 296 -1.58 0.61 11.36
N GLN A 297 -2.43 -0.39 11.56
CA GLN A 297 -3.37 -0.41 12.66
C GLN A 297 -2.74 -1.13 13.85
N ARG A 298 -2.86 -0.52 15.02
CA ARG A 298 -2.73 -1.20 16.30
C ARG A 298 -3.96 -2.08 16.55
#